data_AF-A0A9D8ML58-F1
#
_entry.id   AF-A0A9D8ML58-F1
#
_cell.length_a   1.000
_cell.length_b   1.000
_cell.length_c   1.000
_cell.angle_alpha   90.00
_cell.angle_beta   90.00
_cell.angle_gamma   90.00
#
_symmetry.space_group_name_H-M   'P 1'
#
loop_
_entity.id
_entity.type
_entity.pdbx_description
1 polymer ?
#
loop_
_entity_poly.entity_id
_entity_poly.type
_entity_poly.pdbx_seq_one_letter_code
_entity_poly.pdbx_strand_id
1 'polypeptide(L)'
;LDKIAFVKKLKDTFAGAIVKMYKSPGRALIVILLGCVGQILLSSILAWTLASVIQTDLPWVQMLWVFPVIAILATLPISVGGVGVREGASLVLLGNYGVVQADAVAASLLCLGVYWLNAAIGAILLFAGKPAKKQM
;
A
#
# COMPACT_ATOMS: atom_id res chain seq x y z
N LEU A 1 8.56 -22.53 10.79
CA LEU A 1 8.23 -23.01 9.43
C LEU A 1 7.55 -21.84 8.70
N ASP A 2 8.13 -20.99 7.85
CA ASP A 2 9.38 -20.99 7.09
C ASP A 2 9.76 -19.55 6.64
N LYS A 3 10.35 -18.73 7.53
CA LYS A 3 10.87 -17.40 7.12
C LYS A 3 11.88 -17.53 5.96
N ILE A 4 12.68 -18.60 5.97
CA ILE A 4 13.69 -18.90 4.95
C ILE A 4 13.04 -19.28 3.61
N ALA A 5 12.01 -20.14 3.62
CA ALA A 5 11.32 -20.50 2.36
C ALA A 5 10.53 -19.33 1.78
N PHE A 6 9.95 -18.47 2.63
CA PHE A 6 9.28 -17.25 2.18
C PHE A 6 10.25 -16.28 1.49
N VAL A 7 11.40 -15.99 2.11
CA VAL A 7 12.43 -15.11 1.53
C VAL A 7 12.96 -15.68 0.21
N LYS A 8 13.16 -17.00 0.14
CA LYS A 8 13.58 -17.68 -1.09
C LYS A 8 12.53 -17.53 -2.19
N LYS A 9 11.26 -17.78 -1.89
CA LYS A 9 10.14 -17.63 -2.83
C LYS A 9 9.97 -16.18 -3.31
N LEU A 10 10.15 -15.21 -2.40
CA LEU A 10 10.14 -13.79 -2.73
C LEU A 10 11.25 -13.50 -3.76
N LYS A 11 12.49 -13.88 -3.44
CA LYS A 11 13.66 -13.70 -4.33
C LYS A 11 13.44 -14.32 -5.71
N ASP A 12 12.95 -15.56 -5.75
CA ASP A 12 12.72 -16.28 -7.00
C ASP A 12 11.62 -15.63 -7.86
N THR A 13 10.55 -15.13 -7.22
CA THR A 13 9.45 -14.41 -7.90
C THR A 13 9.94 -13.08 -8.47
N PHE A 14 10.71 -12.32 -7.69
CA PHE A 14 11.29 -11.04 -8.13
C PHE A 14 12.27 -11.24 -9.28
N ALA A 15 13.18 -12.21 -9.17
CA ALA A 15 14.12 -12.53 -10.25
C ALA A 15 13.39 -12.93 -11.54
N GLY A 16 12.35 -13.76 -11.43
CA GLY A 16 11.51 -14.16 -12.56
C GLY A 16 10.75 -12.99 -13.18
N ALA A 17 10.24 -12.05 -12.37
CA ALA A 17 9.57 -10.84 -12.84
C ALA A 17 10.54 -9.93 -13.60
N ILE A 18 11.74 -9.69 -13.08
CA ILE A 18 12.78 -8.86 -13.72
C ILE A 18 13.17 -9.44 -15.08
N VAL A 19 13.41 -10.76 -15.17
CA VAL A 19 13.75 -11.42 -16.44
C VAL A 19 12.61 -11.29 -17.46
N LYS A 20 11.34 -11.40 -17.03
CA LYS A 20 10.17 -11.21 -17.91
C LYS A 20 10.02 -9.77 -18.38
N MET A 21 10.29 -8.79 -17.50
CA MET A 21 10.27 -7.37 -17.85
C MET A 21 11.37 -7.05 -18.86
N TYR A 22 12.57 -7.58 -18.67
CA TYR A 22 13.69 -7.36 -19.60
C TYR A 22 13.43 -7.93 -21.00
N LYS A 23 12.76 -9.08 -21.09
CA LYS A 23 12.43 -9.73 -22.38
C LYS A 23 11.31 -9.02 -23.16
N SER A 24 10.59 -8.06 -22.58
CA SER A 24 9.49 -7.37 -23.25
C SER A 24 9.37 -5.89 -22.84
N PRO A 25 10.20 -4.99 -23.41
CA PRO A 25 10.32 -3.60 -22.94
C PRO A 25 9.01 -2.82 -23.01
N GLY A 26 8.17 -3.04 -24.04
CA GLY A 26 6.87 -2.39 -24.16
C GLY A 26 5.88 -2.78 -23.05
N ARG A 27 5.90 -4.04 -22.59
CA ARG A 27 5.04 -4.50 -21.48
C ARG A 27 5.60 -4.08 -20.13
N ALA A 28 6.93 -4.04 -19.99
CA ALA A 28 7.58 -3.55 -18.78
C ALA A 28 7.18 -2.10 -18.47
N LEU A 29 7.14 -1.23 -19.50
CA LEU A 29 6.70 0.15 -19.33
C LEU A 29 5.25 0.22 -18.83
N ILE A 30 4.33 -0.54 -19.42
CA ILE A 30 2.92 -0.59 -18.99
C ILE A 30 2.81 -1.05 -17.53
N VAL A 31 3.54 -2.09 -17.14
CA VAL A 31 3.53 -2.61 -15.76
C VAL A 31 4.04 -1.55 -14.77
N ILE A 32 5.12 -0.84 -15.13
CA ILE A 32 5.66 0.24 -14.30
C ILE A 32 4.64 1.37 -14.16
N LEU A 33 4.03 1.81 -15.26
CA LEU A 33 3.02 2.86 -15.25
C LEU A 33 1.80 2.47 -14.41
N LEU A 34 1.29 1.25 -14.56
CA LEU A 34 0.19 0.72 -13.74
C LEU A 34 0.59 0.65 -12.25
N GLY A 35 1.83 0.27 -11.95
CA GLY A 35 2.38 0.29 -10.60
C GLY A 35 2.41 1.69 -10.01
N CYS A 36 2.89 2.68 -10.76
CA CYS A 36 2.88 4.09 -10.35
C CYS A 36 1.46 4.61 -10.10
N VAL A 37 0.51 4.29 -10.99
CA VAL A 37 -0.90 4.67 -10.82
C VAL A 37 -1.47 4.05 -9.55
N GLY A 38 -1.26 2.75 -9.35
CA GLY A 38 -1.67 2.05 -8.12
C GLY A 38 -1.06 2.69 -6.87
N GLN A 39 0.23 3.04 -6.92
CA GLN A 39 0.93 3.68 -5.81
C GLN A 39 0.35 5.06 -5.50
N ILE A 40 0.05 5.87 -6.52
CA ILE A 40 -0.58 7.19 -6.36
C ILE A 40 -1.96 7.05 -5.72
N LEU A 41 -2.78 6.11 -6.21
CA LEU A 41 -4.12 5.85 -5.67
C LEU A 41 -4.08 5.38 -4.21
N LEU A 42 -3.12 4.53 -3.84
CA LEU A 42 -2.96 4.09 -2.44
C LEU A 42 -2.48 5.24 -1.54
N SER A 43 -1.52 6.03 -2.04
CA SER A 43 -0.94 7.15 -1.30
C SER A 43 -1.94 8.29 -1.09
N SER A 44 -2.82 8.52 -2.07
CA SER A 44 -3.85 9.56 -1.97
C SER A 44 -4.90 9.25 -0.90
N ILE A 45 -5.20 7.97 -0.63
CA ILE A 45 -6.10 7.58 0.47
C ILE A 45 -5.52 8.04 1.81
N LEU A 46 -4.24 7.75 2.07
CA LEU A 46 -3.61 8.18 3.32
C LEU A 46 -3.56 9.72 3.44
N ALA A 47 -3.21 10.41 2.35
CA ALA A 47 -3.22 11.88 2.30
C ALA A 47 -4.62 12.45 2.59
N TRP A 48 -5.67 11.87 1.99
CA TRP A 48 -7.05 12.27 2.22
C TRP A 48 -7.49 12.06 3.67
N THR A 49 -7.16 10.90 4.25
CA THR A 49 -7.48 10.61 5.66
C THR A 49 -6.70 11.53 6.61
N LEU A 50 -5.47 11.90 6.28
CA LEU A 50 -4.70 12.87 7.06
C LEU A 50 -5.35 14.26 6.99
N ALA A 51 -5.74 14.70 5.80
CA ALA A 51 -6.43 15.98 5.60
C ALA A 51 -7.76 16.06 6.37
N SER A 52 -8.42 14.92 6.61
CA SER A 52 -9.68 14.88 7.36
C SER A 52 -9.54 15.00 8.88
N VAL A 53 -8.35 14.78 9.44
CA VAL A 53 -8.11 14.80 10.89
C VAL A 53 -7.20 15.95 11.33
N ILE A 54 -6.34 16.43 10.43
CA ILE A 54 -5.40 17.51 10.72
C ILE A 54 -6.15 18.85 10.87
N GLN A 55 -5.72 19.66 11.84
CA GLN A 55 -6.21 21.04 12.05
C GLN A 55 -5.22 22.10 11.56
N THR A 56 -4.03 21.69 11.10
CA THR A 56 -2.91 22.56 10.75
C THR A 56 -2.59 22.52 9.26
N ASP A 57 -2.08 23.63 8.74
CA ASP A 57 -1.59 23.71 7.37
C ASP A 57 -0.27 22.95 7.25
N LEU A 58 -0.24 21.96 6.36
CA LEU A 58 0.93 21.12 6.11
C LEU A 58 1.55 21.41 4.74
N PRO A 59 2.87 21.26 4.59
CA PRO A 59 3.56 21.39 3.30
C PRO A 59 3.34 20.14 2.44
N TRP A 60 2.13 19.95 1.92
CA TRP A 60 1.70 18.75 1.17
C TRP A 60 2.67 18.31 0.07
N VAL A 61 3.22 19.26 -0.68
CA VAL A 61 4.18 18.99 -1.76
C VAL A 61 5.48 18.37 -1.23
N GLN A 62 5.97 18.84 -0.08
CA GLN A 62 7.18 18.31 0.54
C GLN A 62 6.94 16.92 1.15
N MET A 63 5.69 16.60 1.47
CA MET A 63 5.27 15.32 2.06
C MET A 63 4.89 14.25 1.02
N LEU A 64 4.87 14.58 -0.28
CA LEU A 64 4.43 13.65 -1.33
C LEU A 64 5.17 12.31 -1.32
N TRP A 65 6.46 12.30 -0.94
CA TRP A 65 7.26 11.08 -0.85
C TRP A 65 7.01 10.28 0.44
N VAL A 66 6.43 10.90 1.47
CA VAL A 66 6.16 10.26 2.77
C VAL A 66 5.10 9.17 2.64
N PHE A 67 3.99 9.47 1.95
CA PHE A 67 2.88 8.54 1.75
C PHE A 67 3.30 7.22 1.06
N PRO A 68 4.02 7.22 -0.08
CA PRO A 68 4.45 5.98 -0.70
C PRO A 68 5.49 5.23 0.14
N VAL A 69 6.35 5.91 0.90
CA VAL A 69 7.27 5.24 1.84
C VAL A 69 6.51 4.51 2.95
N ILE A 70 5.50 5.16 3.56
CA ILE A 70 4.64 4.52 4.56
C ILE A 70 3.94 3.29 3.96
N ALA A 71 3.41 3.40 2.74
CA ALA A 71 2.77 2.29 2.06
C ALA A 71 3.75 1.11 1.83
N ILE A 72 4.96 1.38 1.35
CA ILE A 72 6.00 0.35 1.18
C ILE A 72 6.32 -0.33 2.51
N LEU A 73 6.53 0.44 3.58
CA LEU A 73 6.80 -0.12 4.91
C LEU A 73 5.65 -1.00 5.39
N ALA A 74 4.41 -0.58 5.18
CA ALA A 74 3.22 -1.34 5.56
C ALA A 74 3.06 -2.66 4.79
N THR A 75 3.65 -2.79 3.58
CA THR A 75 3.65 -4.07 2.83
C THR A 75 4.70 -5.06 3.31
N LEU A 76 5.61 -4.65 4.20
CA LEU A 76 6.60 -5.56 4.74
C LEU A 76 5.90 -6.65 5.57
N PRO A 77 6.33 -7.92 5.47
CA PRO A 77 5.74 -9.05 6.18
C PRO A 77 6.17 -9.08 7.65
N ILE A 78 6.18 -7.91 8.29
CA ILE A 78 6.52 -7.72 9.70
C ILE A 78 5.25 -7.83 10.54
N SER A 79 4.10 -7.41 10.00
CA SER A 79 2.80 -7.51 10.66
C SER A 79 1.70 -8.00 9.73
N VAL A 80 0.59 -8.43 10.31
CA VAL A 80 -0.59 -8.89 9.57
C VAL A 80 -1.31 -7.69 8.97
N GLY A 81 -1.40 -7.63 7.65
CA GLY A 81 -2.11 -6.55 6.93
C GLY A 81 -1.47 -5.16 7.10
N GLY A 82 -0.20 -5.10 7.51
CA GLY A 82 0.51 -3.83 7.74
C GLY A 82 0.07 -3.06 9.00
N VAL A 83 -0.82 -3.65 9.81
CA VAL A 83 -1.31 -3.05 11.06
C VAL A 83 -0.15 -2.94 12.06
N GLY A 84 -0.01 -1.77 12.69
CA GLY A 84 1.11 -1.41 13.57
C GLY A 84 2.28 -0.78 12.81
N VAL A 85 2.69 -1.35 11.68
CA VAL A 85 3.82 -0.82 10.88
C VAL A 85 3.43 0.48 10.19
N ARG A 86 2.24 0.54 9.60
CA ARG A 86 1.73 1.77 8.96
C ARG A 86 1.56 2.88 9.98
N GLU A 87 0.99 2.58 11.15
CA GLU A 87 0.74 3.52 12.24
C GLU A 87 2.06 4.04 12.83
N GLY A 88 3.02 3.16 13.08
CA GLY A 88 4.36 3.54 13.53
C GLY A 88 5.12 4.37 12.49
N ALA A 89 5.05 3.99 11.21
CA ALA A 89 5.67 4.74 10.12
C ALA A 89 5.03 6.12 9.93
N SER A 90 3.70 6.22 10.00
CA SER A 90 2.97 7.48 9.96
C SER A 90 3.37 8.39 11.12
N LEU A 91 3.42 7.87 12.34
CA LEU A 91 3.82 8.64 13.53
C LEU A 91 5.23 9.23 13.37
N VAL A 92 6.20 8.41 12.94
CA VAL A 92 7.59 8.86 12.77
C VAL A 92 7.75 9.82 11.60
N LEU A 93 7.23 9.48 10.42
CA LEU A 93 7.49 10.25 9.20
C LEU A 93 6.65 11.53 9.13
N LEU A 94 5.38 11.50 9.54
CA LEU A 94 4.54 12.70 9.57
C LEU A 94 4.92 13.61 10.75
N GLY A 95 5.43 13.05 11.85
CA GLY A 95 5.95 13.83 12.98
C GLY A 95 7.07 14.79 12.59
N ASN A 96 7.90 14.42 11.59
CA ASN A 96 8.95 15.30 11.06
C ASN A 96 8.40 16.58 10.38
N TYR A 97 7.11 16.60 10.06
CA TYR A 97 6.41 17.73 9.44
C TYR A 97 5.49 18.46 10.43
N GLY A 98 5.63 18.20 11.74
CA GLY A 98 4.84 18.84 12.78
C GLY A 98 3.44 18.26 12.97
N VAL A 99 3.13 17.11 12.37
CA VAL A 99 1.86 16.40 12.62
C VAL A 99 1.87 15.85 14.05
N VAL A 100 0.82 16.15 14.81
CA VAL A 100 0.63 15.62 16.16
C VAL A 100 0.51 14.10 16.09
N GLN A 101 1.18 13.38 17.00
CA GLN A 101 1.21 11.92 16.97
C GLN A 101 -0.18 11.29 16.98
N ALA A 102 -1.11 11.87 17.75
CA ALA A 102 -2.50 11.43 17.81
C ALA A 102 -3.17 11.51 16.43
N ASP A 103 -2.98 12.61 15.70
CA ASP A 103 -3.56 12.82 14.36
C ASP A 103 -2.93 11.89 13.32
N ALA A 104 -1.60 11.68 13.38
CA ALA A 104 -0.90 10.76 12.49
C ALA A 104 -1.41 9.32 12.64
N VAL A 105 -1.62 8.87 13.89
CA VAL A 105 -2.18 7.53 14.17
C VAL A 105 -3.65 7.47 13.77
N ALA A 106 -4.44 8.50 14.09
CA ALA A 106 -5.86 8.58 13.71
C ALA A 106 -6.05 8.52 12.18
N ALA A 107 -5.25 9.26 11.42
CA ALA A 107 -5.24 9.21 9.96
C ALA A 107 -4.93 7.80 9.44
N SER A 108 -3.91 7.15 10.02
CA SER A 108 -3.49 5.80 9.62
C SER A 108 -4.55 4.73 9.91
N LEU A 109 -5.24 4.83 11.05
CA LEU A 109 -6.36 3.96 11.42
C LEU A 109 -7.59 4.21 10.54
N LEU A 110 -7.88 5.47 10.20
CA LEU A 110 -8.95 5.80 9.28
C LEU A 110 -8.67 5.22 7.88
N CYS A 111 -7.41 5.32 7.42
CA CYS A 111 -6.94 4.70 6.19
C CYS A 111 -7.11 3.18 6.19
N LEU A 112 -6.80 2.52 7.32
CA LEU A 112 -7.07 1.08 7.50
C LEU A 112 -8.57 0.76 7.35
N GLY A 113 -9.43 1.57 7.95
CA GLY A 113 -10.89 1.44 7.81
C GLY A 113 -11.33 1.50 6.34
N VAL A 114 -10.79 2.45 5.57
CA VAL A 114 -11.05 2.56 4.12
C VAL A 114 -10.58 1.30 3.38
N TYR A 115 -9.40 0.76 3.70
CA TYR A 115 -8.93 -0.48 3.09
C TYR A 115 -9.81 -1.68 3.43
N TRP A 116 -10.30 -1.80 4.66
CA TRP A 116 -11.23 -2.85 5.04
C TRP A 116 -12.58 -2.75 4.33
N LEU A 117 -13.09 -1.53 4.12
CA LEU A 117 -14.30 -1.33 3.31
C LEU A 117 -14.09 -1.80 1.86
N ASN A 118 -12.94 -1.48 1.25
CA ASN A 118 -12.59 -1.97 -0.07
C ASN A 118 -12.46 -3.51 -0.11
N ALA A 119 -11.85 -4.10 0.91
CA ALA A 119 -11.74 -5.56 1.04
C ALA A 119 -13.12 -6.22 1.19
N ALA A 120 -14.04 -5.61 1.95
CA ALA A 120 -15.41 -6.08 2.10
C ALA A 120 -16.17 -6.04 0.77
N ILE A 121 -16.04 -4.97 -0.02
CA ILE A 121 -16.62 -4.88 -1.36
C ILE A 121 -16.08 -6.01 -2.24
N GLY A 122 -14.76 -6.23 -2.24
CA GLY A 122 -14.13 -7.33 -2.97
C GLY A 122 -14.67 -8.71 -2.52
N ALA A 123 -14.83 -8.92 -1.22
CA ALA A 123 -15.40 -10.16 -0.68
C ALA A 123 -16.85 -10.37 -1.14
N ILE A 124 -17.69 -9.33 -1.08
CA ILE A 124 -19.09 -9.40 -1.57
C ILE A 124 -19.12 -9.77 -3.06
N LEU A 125 -18.28 -9.14 -3.88
CA LEU A 125 -18.20 -9.45 -5.31
C LEU A 125 -17.75 -10.90 -5.57
N LEU A 126 -16.81 -11.41 -4.77
CA LEU A 126 -16.37 -12.81 -4.88
C LEU A 126 -17.48 -13.80 -4.52
N PHE A 127 -18.27 -13.54 -3.48
CA PHE A 127 -19.37 -14.42 -3.08
C PHE A 127 -20.61 -14.28 -3.99
N ALA A 128 -20.84 -13.10 -4.56
CA ALA A 128 -21.93 -12.84 -5.49
C ALA A 128 -21.61 -13.28 -6.94
N GLY A 129 -20.33 -13.41 -7.27
CA GLY A 129 -19.86 -13.82 -8.60
C GLY A 129 -20.17 -15.30 -8.87
N LYS A 130 -20.79 -15.59 -10.03
CA LYS A 130 -20.93 -16.97 -10.51
C LYS A 130 -19.54 -17.54 -10.82
N PRO A 131 -19.25 -18.83 -10.51
CA PRO A 131 -17.95 -19.42 -10.81
C PRO A 131 -17.67 -19.32 -12.31
N ALA A 132 -16.54 -18.71 -12.66
CA ALA A 132 -16.10 -18.61 -14.04
C ALA A 132 -15.97 -20.01 -14.63
N LYS A 133 -16.70 -20.28 -15.72
CA LYS A 133 -16.66 -21.56 -16.43
C LYS A 133 -15.23 -21.79 -16.90
N LYS A 134 -14.52 -22.71 -16.24
CA LYS A 134 -13.17 -23.12 -16.61
C LYS A 134 -13.24 -23.66 -18.05
N GLN A 135 -12.75 -22.89 -19.02
CA GLN A 135 -12.58 -23.37 -20.39
C GLN A 135 -11.51 -24.47 -20.32
N MET A 136 -11.97 -25.72 -20.42
CA MET A 136 -11.14 -26.91 -20.61
C MET A 136 -10.60 -26.96 -22.03
#